data_AF-A0A291RLI1-F1
#
_entry.id   AF-A0A291RLI1-F1
#
_cell.length_a   1.000
_cell.length_b   1.000
_cell.length_c   1.000
_cell.angle_alpha   90.00
_cell.angle_beta   90.00
_cell.angle_gamma   90.00
#
_symmetry.space_group_name_H-M   'P 1'
#
loop_
_entity.id
_entity.type
_entity.pdbx_description
1 polymer ?
#
loop_
_entity_poly.entity_id
_entity_poly.type
_entity_poly.pdbx_seq_one_letter_code
_entity_poly.pdbx_strand_id
1 'polypeptide(L)'
;MRRPFDITVGPPVVDEETIGMPVADPDGLRQVHDDLQSAIGDVWGTDRVPERGSTFTPHLSLSYSTGVASMSALRQLLQQNSLDGVRTLEHISAVSLIELNRDNHRYEWREIAKVGLGMER
;
A
#
# COMPACT_ATOMS: atom_id res chain seq x y z
N MET A 1 -10.30 1.42 -18.85
CA MET A 1 -9.21 0.63 -18.23
C MET A 1 -8.06 1.57 -17.89
N ARG A 2 -7.52 1.45 -16.68
CA ARG A 2 -6.33 2.21 -16.25
C ARG A 2 -5.10 1.68 -16.99
N ARG A 3 -4.24 2.57 -17.47
CA ARG A 3 -2.93 2.20 -18.05
C ARG A 3 -1.92 1.99 -16.91
N PRO A 4 -0.83 1.22 -17.14
CA PRO A 4 0.32 1.23 -16.23
C PRO A 4 0.87 2.64 -16.03
N PHE A 5 1.43 2.91 -14.86
CA PHE A 5 1.99 4.21 -14.48
C PHE A 5 3.14 4.04 -13.49
N ASP A 6 3.96 5.07 -13.35
CA ASP A 6 5.03 5.08 -12.36
C ASP A 6 4.59 5.83 -11.11
N ILE A 7 5.16 5.43 -9.97
CA ILE A 7 5.06 6.12 -8.70
C ILE A 7 6.44 6.34 -8.09
N THR A 8 6.57 7.37 -7.28
CA THR A 8 7.71 7.66 -6.44
C THR A 8 7.39 7.28 -5.00
N VAL A 9 8.03 6.24 -4.49
CA VAL A 9 7.97 5.86 -3.09
C VAL A 9 8.99 6.70 -2.31
N GLY A 10 8.53 7.37 -1.26
CA GLY A 10 9.33 8.23 -0.39
C GLY A 10 10.13 7.46 0.68
N PRO A 11 10.83 8.19 1.57
CA PRO A 11 11.66 7.57 2.60
C PRO A 11 10.83 6.86 3.67
N PRO A 12 11.37 5.84 4.36
CA PRO A 12 10.71 5.19 5.47
C PRO A 12 10.39 6.16 6.61
N VAL A 13 9.16 6.08 7.09
CA VAL A 13 8.59 6.85 8.20
C VAL A 13 8.15 5.87 9.29
N VAL A 14 8.59 6.14 10.52
CA VAL A 14 8.19 5.38 11.71
C VAL A 14 6.82 5.85 12.20
N ASP A 15 5.90 4.90 12.29
CA ASP A 15 4.56 5.00 12.87
C ASP A 15 4.41 4.00 14.03
N GLU A 16 3.30 4.06 14.77
CA GLU A 16 3.01 3.23 15.94
C GLU A 16 2.99 1.73 15.61
N GLU A 17 2.51 1.37 14.41
CA GLU A 17 2.33 -0.04 14.02
C GLU A 17 3.29 -0.50 12.92
N THR A 18 3.96 0.42 12.22
CA THR A 18 4.72 0.11 11.00
C THR A 18 5.90 1.06 10.79
N ILE A 19 6.86 0.62 9.98
CA ILE A 19 7.69 1.53 9.20
C ILE A 19 7.12 1.51 7.79
N GLY A 20 6.48 2.60 7.39
CA GLY A 20 5.87 2.75 6.07
C GLY A 20 6.64 3.73 5.20
N MET A 21 6.60 3.55 3.89
CA MET A 21 7.22 4.43 2.90
C MET A 21 6.10 5.12 2.10
N PRO A 22 5.79 6.41 2.36
CA PRO A 22 4.66 7.09 1.75
C PRO A 22 4.91 7.32 0.25
N VAL A 23 3.85 7.21 -0.57
CA VAL A 23 3.93 7.52 -2.00
C VAL A 23 3.82 9.04 -2.20
N ALA A 24 4.77 9.63 -2.93
CA ALA A 24 4.86 11.08 -3.12
C ALA A 24 3.89 11.60 -4.21
N ASP A 25 3.56 10.77 -5.19
CA ASP A 25 2.69 11.02 -6.35
C ASP A 25 1.49 10.04 -6.39
N PRO A 26 0.63 10.05 -5.37
CA PRO A 26 -0.39 9.02 -5.12
C PRO A 26 -1.60 8.99 -6.07
N ASP A 27 -1.68 9.89 -7.06
CA ASP A 27 -2.88 10.05 -7.89
C ASP A 27 -3.26 8.79 -8.68
N GLY A 28 -2.27 8.11 -9.26
CA GLY A 28 -2.52 6.86 -10.00
C GLY A 28 -3.09 5.76 -9.12
N LEU A 29 -2.57 5.64 -7.89
CA LEU A 29 -3.05 4.64 -6.92
C LEU A 29 -4.43 4.99 -6.37
N ARG A 30 -4.72 6.27 -6.10
CA ARG A 30 -6.07 6.72 -5.70
C ARG A 30 -7.10 6.41 -6.79
N GLN A 31 -6.76 6.69 -8.03
CA GLN A 31 -7.61 6.36 -9.17
C GLN A 31 -7.91 4.86 -9.28
N VAL A 32 -6.91 4.00 -9.06
CA VAL A 32 -7.12 2.54 -9.02
C VAL A 32 -8.00 2.14 -7.85
N HIS A 33 -7.77 2.73 -6.67
CA HIS A 33 -8.58 2.47 -5.47
C HIS A 33 -10.06 2.85 -5.69
N ASP A 34 -10.33 4.02 -6.28
CA ASP A 34 -11.68 4.49 -6.54
C ASP A 34 -12.41 3.60 -7.55
N ASP A 35 -11.72 3.16 -8.61
CA ASP A 35 -12.26 2.21 -9.59
C ASP A 35 -12.63 0.87 -8.91
N LEU A 36 -11.78 0.38 -8.00
CA LEU A 36 -12.03 -0.85 -7.24
C LEU A 36 -13.21 -0.69 -6.29
N GLN A 37 -13.31 0.42 -5.55
CA GLN A 37 -14.45 0.69 -4.67
C GLN A 37 -15.76 0.77 -5.46
N SER A 38 -15.75 1.39 -6.64
CA SER A 38 -16.91 1.42 -7.54
C SER A 38 -17.29 0.02 -8.01
N ALA A 39 -16.33 -0.75 -8.53
CA ALA A 39 -16.58 -2.10 -9.05
C ALA A 39 -17.07 -3.07 -7.96
N ILE A 40 -16.54 -2.98 -6.74
CA ILE A 40 -17.06 -3.75 -5.60
C ILE A 40 -18.49 -3.29 -5.27
N GLY A 41 -18.75 -1.99 -5.28
CA GLY A 41 -20.08 -1.42 -5.05
C GLY A 41 -21.13 -1.88 -6.06
N ASP A 42 -20.76 -2.03 -7.33
CA ASP A 42 -21.64 -2.52 -8.39
C ASP A 42 -22.06 -3.99 -8.18
N VAL A 43 -21.22 -4.80 -7.53
CA VAL A 43 -21.47 -6.24 -7.29
C VAL A 43 -22.07 -6.51 -5.92
N TRP A 44 -21.60 -5.83 -4.88
CA TRP A 44 -21.98 -6.08 -3.48
C TRP A 44 -22.89 -5.02 -2.86
N GLY A 45 -23.18 -3.93 -3.58
CA GLY A 45 -23.91 -2.78 -3.08
C GLY A 45 -22.99 -1.80 -2.36
N THR A 46 -23.30 -0.51 -2.49
CA THR A 46 -22.46 0.60 -2.03
C THR A 46 -22.20 0.58 -0.53
N ASP A 47 -23.17 0.10 0.24
CA ASP A 47 -23.16 0.12 1.71
C ASP A 47 -22.31 -1.02 2.31
N ARG A 48 -21.86 -1.94 1.46
CA ARG A 48 -20.99 -3.06 1.84
C ARG A 48 -19.53 -2.84 1.47
N VAL A 49 -19.21 -1.72 0.83
CA VAL A 49 -17.82 -1.35 0.52
C VAL A 49 -17.18 -0.79 1.79
N PRO A 50 -16.16 -1.45 2.37
CA PRO A 50 -15.48 -0.95 3.56
C PRO A 50 -14.84 0.42 3.31
N GLU A 51 -14.79 1.25 4.36
CA GLU A 51 -14.04 2.51 4.36
C GLU A 51 -14.38 3.46 3.19
N ARG A 52 -15.60 3.35 2.67
CA ARG A 52 -16.09 4.19 1.57
C ARG A 52 -16.05 5.66 1.98
N GLY A 53 -15.41 6.49 1.15
CA GLY A 53 -15.26 7.92 1.42
C GLY A 53 -14.15 8.28 2.41
N SER A 54 -13.40 7.30 2.93
CA SER A 54 -12.15 7.56 3.64
C SER A 54 -11.06 8.05 2.68
N THR A 55 -10.08 8.78 3.21
CA THR A 55 -8.94 9.23 2.39
C THR A 55 -7.93 8.09 2.27
N PHE A 56 -7.89 7.44 1.10
CA PHE A 56 -6.85 6.46 0.79
C PHE A 56 -5.48 7.13 0.71
N THR A 57 -4.59 6.77 1.64
CA THR A 57 -3.22 7.28 1.74
C THR A 57 -2.24 6.15 1.42
N PRO A 58 -1.82 6.00 0.15
CA PRO A 58 -0.98 4.88 -0.25
C PRO A 58 0.44 4.98 0.31
N HIS A 59 0.94 3.83 0.75
CA HIS A 59 2.30 3.64 1.22
C HIS A 59 2.76 2.22 0.90
N LEU A 60 4.07 2.01 0.88
CA LEU A 60 4.70 0.69 0.91
C LEU A 60 5.09 0.35 2.35
N SER A 61 4.57 -0.72 2.91
CA SER A 61 4.99 -1.20 4.23
C SER A 61 6.38 -1.83 4.14
N LEU A 62 7.36 -1.28 4.88
CA LEU A 62 8.71 -1.85 4.99
C LEU A 62 8.79 -2.89 6.12
N SER A 63 8.13 -2.62 7.24
CA SER A 63 8.07 -3.55 8.37
C SER A 63 6.83 -3.33 9.23
N TYR A 64 6.40 -4.37 9.93
CA TYR A 64 5.34 -4.31 10.93
C TYR A 64 5.92 -4.51 12.32
N SER A 65 5.39 -3.77 13.30
CA SER A 65 5.77 -3.96 14.69
C SER A 65 5.21 -5.28 15.24
N THR A 66 6.05 -6.08 15.88
CA THR A 66 5.67 -7.30 16.60
C THR A 66 5.93 -7.21 18.10
N GLY A 67 6.33 -6.04 18.60
CA GLY A 67 6.68 -5.83 20.00
C GLY A 67 6.87 -4.35 20.35
N VAL A 68 7.43 -4.08 21.54
CA VAL A 68 7.67 -2.71 22.01
C VAL A 68 9.04 -2.24 21.52
N ALA A 69 9.06 -1.10 20.82
CA ALA A 69 10.27 -0.42 20.39
C ALA A 69 10.14 1.10 20.59
N SER A 70 11.26 1.77 20.84
CA SER A 70 11.29 3.23 20.89
C SER A 70 11.24 3.81 19.47
N MET A 71 10.17 4.55 19.16
CA MET A 71 10.03 5.22 17.86
C MET A 71 11.19 6.18 17.57
N SER A 72 11.72 6.88 18.59
CA SER A 72 12.84 7.81 18.40
C SER A 72 14.13 7.05 18.05
N ALA A 73 14.37 5.90 18.68
CA ALA A 73 15.51 5.05 18.35
C ALA A 73 15.41 4.51 16.92
N LEU A 74 14.22 4.10 16.49
CA LEU A 74 13.99 3.65 15.11
C LEU A 74 14.23 4.78 14.10
N ARG A 75 13.74 6.00 14.35
CA ARG A 75 14.03 7.17 13.48
C ARG A 75 15.54 7.44 13.39
N GLN A 76 16.24 7.38 14.51
CA GLN A 76 17.69 7.56 14.54
C GLN A 76 18.42 6.47 13.76
N LEU A 77 17.99 5.21 13.85
CA LEU A 77 18.56 4.11 13.06
C LEU A 77 18.38 4.34 11.56
N LEU A 78 17.20 4.80 11.12
CA LEU A 78 16.98 5.14 9.71
C LEU A 78 17.95 6.24 9.25
N GLN A 79 18.13 7.30 10.04
CA GLN A 79 19.06 8.39 9.74
C GLN A 79 20.52 7.93 9.70
N GLN A 80 20.96 7.15 10.70
CA GLN A 80 22.34 6.63 10.77
C GLN A 80 22.70 5.74 9.58
N ASN A 81 21.70 5.06 9.01
CA ASN A 81 21.85 4.23 7.82
C ASN A 81 21.55 5.00 6.52
N SER A 82 21.41 6.32 6.58
CA SER A 82 21.12 7.19 5.42
C SER A 82 19.86 6.79 4.64
N LEU A 83 18.84 6.28 5.35
CA LEU A 83 17.57 5.84 4.76
C LEU A 83 16.52 6.96 4.73
N ASP A 84 16.70 8.04 5.49
CA ASP A 84 15.75 9.15 5.64
C ASP A 84 15.55 10.02 4.37
N GLY A 85 16.40 9.86 3.37
CA GLY A 85 16.28 10.52 2.06
C GLY A 85 15.99 9.58 0.87
N VAL A 86 15.89 8.27 1.11
CA VAL A 86 15.72 7.28 0.04
C VAL A 86 14.40 7.49 -0.70
N ARG A 87 14.46 7.45 -2.02
CA ARG A 87 13.28 7.46 -2.90
C ARG A 87 13.47 6.41 -3.98
N THR A 88 12.41 5.70 -4.34
CA THR A 88 12.43 4.74 -5.43
C THR A 88 11.33 5.05 -6.43
N LEU A 89 11.66 4.88 -7.72
CA LEU A 89 10.69 4.96 -8.81
C LEU A 89 10.20 3.54 -9.10
N GLU A 90 8.92 3.29 -8.91
CA GLU A 90 8.31 1.97 -9.08
C GLU A 90 7.29 2.00 -10.23
N HIS A 91 7.37 1.00 -11.10
CA HIS A 91 6.42 0.85 -12.20
C HIS A 91 5.22 -0.02 -11.77
N ILE A 92 4.02 0.57 -11.76
CA ILE A 92 2.79 -0.11 -11.40
C ILE A 92 2.08 -0.60 -12.66
N SER A 93 2.03 -1.93 -12.81
CA SER A 93 1.49 -2.58 -14.01
C SER A 93 0.34 -3.54 -13.73
N ALA A 94 0.02 -3.84 -12.48
CA ALA A 94 -1.02 -4.79 -12.12
C ALA A 94 -1.58 -4.57 -10.72
N VAL A 95 -2.76 -5.13 -10.47
CA VAL A 95 -3.38 -5.26 -9.15
C VAL A 95 -3.59 -6.74 -8.86
N SER A 96 -3.25 -7.17 -7.65
CA SER A 96 -3.51 -8.53 -7.17
C SER A 96 -4.68 -8.55 -6.21
N LEU A 97 -5.61 -9.49 -6.40
CA LEU A 97 -6.54 -9.91 -5.36
C LEU A 97 -5.82 -10.93 -4.48
N ILE A 98 -5.72 -10.63 -3.19
CA ILE A 98 -5.08 -11.50 -2.21
C ILE A 98 -6.09 -11.95 -1.15
N GLU A 99 -5.90 -13.16 -0.67
CA GLU A 99 -6.44 -13.60 0.61
C GLU A 99 -5.37 -13.32 1.67
N LEU A 100 -5.69 -12.46 2.63
CA LEU A 100 -4.77 -12.00 3.67
C LEU A 100 -5.25 -12.48 5.04
N ASN A 101 -4.40 -13.22 5.74
CA ASN A 101 -4.62 -13.63 7.12
C ASN A 101 -3.51 -13.05 8.00
N ARG A 102 -3.84 -12.80 9.27
CA ARG A 102 -2.87 -12.40 10.28
C ARG A 102 -2.86 -13.44 11.40
N ASP A 103 -2.05 -14.48 11.21
CA ASP A 103 -1.88 -15.57 12.15
C ASP A 103 -0.45 -15.56 12.72
N ASN A 104 -0.27 -16.02 13.97
CA ASN A 104 1.05 -16.13 14.61
C ASN A 104 1.90 -14.84 14.60
N HIS A 105 1.25 -13.67 14.75
CA HIS A 105 1.91 -12.35 14.66
C HIS A 105 2.59 -12.05 13.32
N ARG A 106 2.18 -12.73 12.24
CA ARG A 106 2.72 -12.53 10.90
C ARG A 106 1.57 -12.40 9.89
N TYR A 107 1.80 -11.60 8.85
CA TYR A 107 0.92 -11.60 7.69
C TYR A 107 1.24 -12.81 6.83
N GLU A 108 0.23 -13.62 6.56
CA GLU A 108 0.29 -14.72 5.60
C GLU A 108 -0.71 -14.40 4.50
N TRP A 109 -0.26 -14.48 3.25
CA TRP A 109 -1.12 -14.16 2.12
C TRP A 109 -0.93 -15.13 0.97
N ARG A 110 -2.01 -15.26 0.19
CA ARG A 110 -2.05 -16.00 -1.06
C ARG A 110 -2.64 -15.12 -2.14
N GLU A 111 -1.97 -15.07 -3.30
CA GLU A 111 -2.54 -14.44 -4.49
C GLU A 111 -3.67 -15.31 -5.05
N ILE A 112 -4.84 -14.74 -5.22
CA ILE A 112 -6.03 -15.38 -5.79
C ILE A 112 -6.12 -15.07 -7.29
N ALA A 113 -5.84 -13.83 -7.66
CA ALA A 113 -5.80 -13.39 -9.05
C ALA A 113 -4.89 -12.18 -9.19
N LYS A 114 -4.39 -11.97 -10.40
CA LYS A 114 -3.63 -10.78 -10.79
C LYS A 114 -4.16 -10.25 -12.10
N VAL A 115 -4.46 -8.95 -12.13
CA VAL A 115 -5.02 -8.27 -13.30
C VAL A 115 -4.06 -7.18 -13.73
N GLY A 116 -3.57 -7.26 -14.97
CA GLY A 116 -2.73 -6.24 -15.55
C GLY A 116 -3.51 -4.96 -15.84
N LEU A 117 -2.90 -3.82 -15.54
CA LEU A 117 -3.37 -2.51 -15.99
C LEU A 117 -3.11 -2.40 -17.50
N GLY A 118 -4.06 -1.87 -18.25
CA GLY A 118 -3.95 -1.66 -19.68
C GLY A 118 -4.00 -2.93 -20.54
N MET A 119 -4.24 -4.10 -19.96
CA MET A 119 -4.41 -5.34 -20.71
C MET A 119 -5.84 -5.44 -21.26
N GLU A 120 -5.99 -5.49 -22.58
CA GLU A 120 -7.23 -5.95 -23.21
C GLU A 120 -7.42 -7.44 -22.89
N ARG A 121 -8.64 -7.83 -22.55
CA ARG A 121 -9.01 -9.25 -22.41
C ARG A 121 -9.26 -9.87 -23.77
#